data_AF-A0A0P0G250-F1
#
_entry.id   AF-A0A0P0G250-F1
#
_cell.length_a   1.000
_cell.length_b   1.000
_cell.length_c   1.000
_cell.angle_alpha   90.00
_cell.angle_beta   90.00
_cell.angle_gamma   90.00
#
_symmetry.space_group_name_H-M   'P 1'
#
loop_
_entity.id
_entity.type
_entity.pdbx_description
1 polymer ?
#
loop_
_entity_poly.entity_id
_entity_poly.type
_entity_poly.pdbx_seq_one_letter_code
_entity_poly.pdbx_strand_id
1 'polypeptide(L)'
;IKGGCKPNAHVYNAIINGFVGASKFEDAIRVFREMRSAHCSPTIVTYITLINGLCRAERFGEAYDLVKEMLEKGLKPGVITYSVLIKGLCLGRKVDMALNLWNRVISNGFNPDVQMHNILIHGLCSVGKTQHAVSLYLDMNYRNCAPNLVTHNTLMEGFYKEGDLAGASVIWARILRNGLQPDIISYNITLKGLCSC
;
A
#
# COMPACT_ATOMS: atom_id res chain seq x y z
N ILE A 1 24.47 31.44 -25.09
CA ILE A 1 24.10 30.30 -24.24
C ILE A 1 22.72 29.83 -24.70
N LYS A 2 22.66 28.90 -25.67
CA LYS A 2 21.42 28.37 -26.25
C LYS A 2 21.56 26.85 -26.29
N GLY A 3 20.71 26.15 -25.54
CA GLY A 3 20.69 24.71 -25.43
C GLY A 3 19.74 24.24 -24.34
N GLY A 4 18.53 24.80 -24.27
CA GLY A 4 17.52 24.37 -23.32
C GLY A 4 17.01 22.98 -23.71
N CYS A 5 17.58 21.92 -23.15
CA CYS A 5 17.05 20.58 -23.29
C CYS A 5 15.62 20.56 -22.74
N LYS A 6 14.62 20.23 -23.58
CA LYS A 6 13.25 20.03 -23.11
C LYS A 6 13.25 18.88 -22.09
N PRO A 7 12.74 19.09 -20.86
CA PRO A 7 12.66 18.02 -19.88
C PRO A 7 11.88 16.84 -20.43
N ASN A 8 12.42 15.63 -20.28
CA ASN A 8 11.73 14.40 -20.64
C ASN A 8 10.91 13.87 -19.44
N ALA A 9 10.17 12.79 -19.65
CA ALA A 9 9.30 12.23 -18.61
C ALA A 9 10.05 11.82 -17.34
N HIS A 10 11.33 11.44 -17.45
CA HIS A 10 12.14 11.06 -16.29
C HIS A 10 12.42 12.26 -15.38
N VAL A 11 12.78 13.41 -15.96
CA VAL A 11 13.01 14.65 -15.21
C VAL A 11 11.71 15.11 -14.53
N TYR A 12 10.59 15.14 -15.26
CA TYR A 12 9.30 15.48 -14.67
C TYR A 12 8.91 14.54 -13.51
N ASN A 13 9.11 13.23 -13.67
CA ASN A 13 8.81 12.26 -12.62
C ASN A 13 9.67 12.45 -11.37
N ALA A 14 10.96 12.77 -11.54
CA ALA A 14 11.84 13.04 -10.41
C ALA A 14 11.38 14.28 -9.62
N ILE A 15 11.00 15.35 -10.32
CA ILE A 15 10.49 16.59 -9.70
C ILE A 15 9.16 16.34 -8.99
N ILE A 16 8.21 15.68 -9.66
CA ILE A 16 6.90 15.31 -9.08
C ILE A 16 7.11 14.45 -7.82
N ASN A 17 7.97 13.43 -7.89
CA ASN A 17 8.29 12.58 -6.75
C ASN A 17 8.92 13.37 -5.60
N GLY A 18 9.82 14.32 -5.91
CA GLY A 18 10.41 15.22 -4.93
C GLY A 18 9.36 16.06 -4.20
N PHE A 19 8.42 16.66 -4.93
CA PHE A 19 7.32 17.42 -4.33
C PHE A 19 6.37 16.56 -3.50
N VAL A 20 6.01 15.36 -3.99
CA VAL A 20 5.20 14.39 -3.22
C VAL A 20 5.94 13.97 -1.95
N GLY A 21 7.25 13.71 -2.02
CA GLY A 21 8.08 13.40 -0.86
C GLY A 21 8.03 14.50 0.21
N ALA A 22 8.13 15.76 -0.22
CA ALA A 22 8.03 16.95 0.62
C ALA A 22 6.60 17.35 1.03
N SER A 23 5.58 16.52 0.75
CA SER A 23 4.16 16.80 1.00
C SER A 23 3.62 18.08 0.32
N LYS A 24 4.29 18.54 -0.74
CA LYS A 24 3.92 19.71 -1.54
C LYS A 24 3.04 19.28 -2.73
N PHE A 25 1.85 18.75 -2.41
CA PHE A 25 1.00 18.08 -3.40
C PHE A 25 0.50 19.02 -4.51
N GLU A 26 0.19 20.27 -4.18
CA GLU A 26 -0.22 21.27 -5.19
C GLU A 26 0.91 21.58 -6.18
N ASP A 27 2.16 21.66 -5.70
CA ASP A 27 3.31 21.86 -6.58
C ASP A 27 3.50 20.65 -7.49
N ALA A 28 3.33 19.42 -6.97
CA ALA A 28 3.38 18.20 -7.78
C ALA A 28 2.30 18.20 -8.90
N ILE A 29 1.07 18.60 -8.57
CA ILE A 29 -0.03 18.72 -9.55
C ILE A 29 0.28 19.83 -10.57
N ARG A 30 0.85 20.97 -10.15
CA ARG A 30 1.28 22.03 -11.06
C ARG A 30 2.30 21.52 -12.07
N VAL A 31 3.32 20.79 -11.61
CA VAL A 31 4.35 20.19 -12.47
C VAL A 31 3.74 19.15 -13.42
N PHE A 32 2.76 18.37 -12.98
CA PHE A 32 2.03 17.45 -13.85
C PHE A 32 1.25 18.17 -14.96
N ARG A 33 0.60 19.30 -14.65
CA ARG A 33 -0.06 20.14 -15.67
C ARG A 33 0.95 20.73 -16.66
N GLU A 34 2.10 21.18 -16.18
CA GLU A 34 3.20 21.67 -17.02
C GLU A 34 3.75 20.58 -17.94
N MET A 35 3.96 19.36 -17.42
CA MET A 35 4.37 18.21 -18.22
C MET A 35 3.41 17.98 -19.41
N ARG A 36 2.10 18.10 -19.17
CA ARG A 36 1.06 17.98 -20.21
C ARG A 36 1.12 19.13 -21.22
N SER A 37 1.27 20.38 -20.77
CA SER A 37 1.35 21.54 -21.68
C SER A 37 2.64 21.55 -22.51
N ALA A 38 3.71 20.95 -21.99
CA ALA A 38 4.95 20.72 -22.72
C ALA A 38 4.87 19.55 -23.73
N HIS A 39 3.70 18.92 -23.91
CA HIS A 39 3.48 17.72 -24.73
C HIS A 39 4.38 16.53 -24.34
N CYS A 40 4.79 16.46 -23.07
CA CYS A 40 5.49 15.31 -22.53
C CYS A 40 4.47 14.33 -21.94
N SER A 41 4.34 13.13 -22.52
CA SER A 41 3.33 12.16 -22.11
C SER A 41 3.62 11.59 -20.71
N PRO A 42 2.68 11.70 -19.75
CA PRO A 42 2.80 11.03 -18.46
C PRO A 42 2.90 9.52 -18.60
N THR A 43 3.72 8.90 -17.74
CA THR A 43 3.89 7.44 -17.70
C THR A 43 3.12 6.83 -16.53
N ILE A 44 3.07 5.49 -16.47
CA ILE A 44 2.49 4.76 -15.32
C ILE A 44 3.13 5.24 -14.00
N VAL A 45 4.45 5.48 -14.00
CA VAL A 45 5.19 5.98 -12.82
C VAL A 45 4.70 7.37 -12.42
N THR A 46 4.44 8.26 -13.38
CA THR A 46 3.89 9.60 -13.10
C THR A 46 2.57 9.51 -12.34
N TYR A 47 1.64 8.69 -12.85
CA TYR A 47 0.32 8.53 -12.23
C TYR A 47 0.40 7.87 -10.85
N ILE A 48 1.16 6.77 -10.70
CA ILE A 48 1.31 6.10 -9.40
C ILE A 48 1.88 7.07 -8.35
N THR A 49 2.85 7.92 -8.73
CA THR A 49 3.45 8.91 -7.83
C THR A 49 2.43 9.95 -7.38
N LEU A 50 1.61 10.47 -8.30
CA LEU A 50 0.56 11.44 -7.99
C LEU A 50 -0.56 10.84 -7.16
N ILE A 51 -1.02 9.62 -7.50
CA ILE A 51 -2.00 8.86 -6.73
C ILE A 51 -1.51 8.68 -5.28
N ASN A 52 -0.24 8.30 -5.08
CA ASN A 52 0.35 8.20 -3.75
C ASN A 52 0.33 9.54 -3.00
N GLY A 53 0.66 10.64 -3.68
CA GLY A 53 0.59 11.98 -3.10
C GLY A 53 -0.83 12.37 -2.68
N LEU A 54 -1.81 12.16 -3.55
CA LEU A 54 -3.23 12.45 -3.29
C LEU A 54 -3.78 11.59 -2.15
N CYS A 55 -3.43 10.31 -2.10
CA CYS A 55 -3.76 9.43 -0.98
C CYS A 55 -3.20 9.93 0.35
N ARG A 56 -1.94 10.41 0.38
CA ARG A 56 -1.33 11.01 1.58
C ARG A 56 -1.98 12.33 1.98
N ALA A 57 -2.61 13.03 1.03
CA ALA A 57 -3.42 14.22 1.26
C ALA A 57 -4.89 13.91 1.57
N GLU A 58 -5.26 12.63 1.72
CA GLU A 58 -6.65 12.15 1.88
C GLU A 58 -7.62 12.57 0.76
N ARG A 59 -7.09 12.95 -0.41
CA ARG A 59 -7.85 13.34 -1.61
C ARG A 59 -8.17 12.14 -2.48
N PHE A 60 -8.90 11.18 -1.90
CA PHE A 60 -9.16 9.89 -2.54
C PHE A 60 -9.95 9.99 -3.84
N GLY A 61 -10.91 10.93 -3.95
CA GLY A 61 -11.68 11.13 -5.18
C GLY A 61 -10.78 11.46 -6.38
N GLU A 62 -9.88 12.42 -6.21
CA GLU A 62 -8.91 12.79 -7.25
C GLU A 62 -7.92 11.66 -7.56
N ALA A 63 -7.56 10.85 -6.56
CA ALA A 63 -6.74 9.66 -6.78
C ALA A 63 -7.46 8.63 -7.68
N TYR A 64 -8.77 8.43 -7.51
CA TYR A 64 -9.58 7.59 -8.39
C TYR A 64 -9.74 8.20 -9.79
N ASP A 65 -9.89 9.52 -9.89
CA ASP A 65 -9.96 10.22 -11.18
C ASP A 65 -8.67 10.03 -11.98
N LEU A 66 -7.50 10.06 -11.33
CA LEU A 66 -6.23 9.76 -11.98
C LEU A 66 -6.15 8.30 -12.47
N VAL A 67 -6.71 7.34 -11.73
CA VAL A 67 -6.78 5.93 -12.20
C VAL A 67 -7.71 5.80 -13.41
N LYS A 68 -8.82 6.54 -13.44
CA LYS A 68 -9.71 6.59 -14.60
C LYS A 68 -9.00 7.22 -15.81
N GLU A 69 -8.29 8.33 -15.61
CA GLU A 69 -7.49 8.98 -16.65
C GLU A 69 -6.40 8.05 -17.21
N MET A 70 -5.74 7.24 -16.36
CA MET A 70 -4.79 6.21 -16.81
C MET A 70 -5.44 5.26 -17.82
N LEU A 71 -6.60 4.70 -17.48
CA LEU A 71 -7.33 3.76 -18.32
C LEU A 71 -7.76 4.38 -19.65
N GLU A 72 -8.28 5.61 -19.62
CA GLU A 72 -8.69 6.36 -20.82
C GLU A 72 -7.52 6.60 -21.78
N LYS A 73 -6.30 6.72 -21.25
CA LYS A 73 -5.06 6.86 -22.04
C LYS A 73 -4.42 5.52 -22.42
N GLY A 74 -5.09 4.40 -22.16
CA GLY A 74 -4.57 3.05 -22.46
C GLY A 74 -3.49 2.56 -21.51
N LEU A 75 -3.23 3.27 -20.40
CA LEU A 75 -2.32 2.81 -19.35
C LEU A 75 -3.10 1.92 -18.39
N LYS A 76 -2.71 0.64 -18.29
CA LYS A 76 -3.39 -0.34 -17.44
C LYS A 76 -2.90 -0.21 -15.98
N PRO A 77 -3.78 0.08 -15.00
CA PRO A 77 -3.44 -0.01 -13.58
C PRO A 77 -3.00 -1.42 -13.22
N GLY A 78 -1.93 -1.53 -12.43
CA GLY A 78 -1.37 -2.80 -11.99
C GLY A 78 -1.47 -3.00 -10.48
N VAL A 79 -0.90 -4.10 -9.98
CA VAL A 79 -0.80 -4.42 -8.54
C VAL A 79 -0.23 -3.24 -7.74
N ILE A 80 0.80 -2.56 -8.26
CA ILE A 80 1.41 -1.40 -7.59
C ILE A 80 0.40 -0.24 -7.45
N THR A 81 -0.38 0.06 -8.50
CA THR A 81 -1.38 1.13 -8.48
C THR A 81 -2.44 0.87 -7.41
N TYR A 82 -2.97 -0.35 -7.37
CA TYR A 82 -3.97 -0.73 -6.37
C TYR A 82 -3.39 -0.82 -4.96
N SER A 83 -2.15 -1.30 -4.80
CA SER A 83 -1.46 -1.33 -3.51
C SER A 83 -1.32 0.07 -2.90
N VAL A 84 -0.99 1.08 -3.72
CA VAL A 84 -0.90 2.47 -3.27
C VAL A 84 -2.26 2.99 -2.82
N LEU A 85 -3.33 2.74 -3.59
CA LEU A 85 -4.69 3.15 -3.22
C LEU A 85 -5.15 2.49 -1.92
N ILE A 86 -5.00 1.16 -1.80
CA ILE A 86 -5.36 0.42 -0.58
C ILE A 86 -4.56 0.95 0.62
N LYS A 87 -3.25 1.16 0.47
CA LYS A 87 -2.41 1.74 1.52
C LYS A 87 -2.92 3.11 1.95
N GLY A 88 -3.23 3.98 0.99
CA GLY A 88 -3.80 5.30 1.24
C GLY A 88 -5.09 5.23 2.04
N LEU A 89 -6.03 4.39 1.61
CA LEU A 89 -7.31 4.19 2.28
C LEU A 89 -7.14 3.65 3.71
N CYS A 90 -6.25 2.68 3.91
CA CYS A 90 -5.95 2.16 5.25
C CYS A 90 -5.37 3.24 6.16
N LEU A 91 -4.43 4.05 5.68
CA LEU A 91 -3.84 5.16 6.45
C LEU A 91 -4.88 6.24 6.79
N GLY A 92 -5.79 6.55 5.87
CA GLY A 92 -6.94 7.43 6.11
C GLY A 92 -8.09 6.81 6.91
N ARG A 93 -7.87 5.65 7.56
CA ARG A 93 -8.87 4.88 8.33
C ARG A 93 -10.14 4.52 7.53
N LYS A 94 -10.08 4.47 6.20
CA LYS A 94 -11.16 4.06 5.29
C LYS A 94 -11.06 2.57 4.94
N VAL A 95 -10.89 1.72 5.94
CA VAL A 95 -10.59 0.28 5.76
C VAL A 95 -11.69 -0.46 5.02
N ASP A 96 -12.97 -0.08 5.19
CA ASP A 96 -14.07 -0.69 4.44
C ASP A 96 -14.00 -0.38 2.94
N MET A 97 -13.59 0.83 2.57
CA MET A 97 -13.33 1.18 1.17
C MET A 97 -12.12 0.40 0.62
N ALA A 98 -11.09 0.19 1.46
CA ALA A 98 -9.92 -0.61 1.09
C ALA A 98 -10.30 -2.08 0.82
N LEU A 99 -11.16 -2.67 1.65
CA LEU A 99 -11.72 -4.02 1.45
C LEU A 99 -12.57 -4.11 0.18
N ASN A 100 -13.43 -3.12 -0.08
CA ASN A 100 -14.23 -3.08 -1.31
C ASN A 100 -13.33 -3.01 -2.56
N LEU A 101 -12.28 -2.19 -2.51
CA LEU A 101 -11.29 -2.12 -3.60
C LEU A 101 -10.55 -3.45 -3.76
N TRP A 102 -10.12 -4.09 -2.66
CA TRP A 102 -9.50 -5.41 -2.67
C TRP A 102 -10.38 -6.43 -3.39
N ASN A 103 -11.64 -6.56 -2.98
CA ASN A 103 -12.58 -7.53 -3.56
C ASN A 103 -12.77 -7.29 -5.06
N ARG A 104 -12.86 -6.02 -5.49
CA ARG A 104 -12.95 -5.66 -6.91
C ARG A 104 -11.68 -6.01 -7.68
N VAL A 105 -10.50 -5.83 -7.08
CA VAL A 105 -9.23 -6.20 -7.70
C VAL A 105 -9.15 -7.72 -7.90
N ILE A 106 -9.51 -8.49 -6.87
CA ILE A 106 -9.57 -9.96 -6.95
C ILE A 106 -10.58 -10.44 -8.00
N SER A 107 -11.80 -9.87 -8.03
CA SER A 107 -12.84 -10.27 -8.98
C SER A 107 -12.45 -10.00 -10.43
N ASN A 108 -11.56 -9.03 -10.66
CA ASN A 108 -11.02 -8.71 -11.97
C ASN A 108 -9.82 -9.60 -12.36
N GLY A 109 -9.52 -10.65 -11.58
CA GLY A 109 -8.49 -11.63 -11.89
C GLY A 109 -7.06 -11.19 -11.56
N PHE A 110 -6.87 -10.12 -10.79
CA PHE A 110 -5.54 -9.76 -10.32
C PHE A 110 -5.06 -10.74 -9.24
N ASN A 111 -3.76 -11.03 -9.28
CA ASN A 111 -3.09 -11.80 -8.23
C ASN A 111 -2.28 -10.84 -7.34
N PRO A 112 -2.74 -10.51 -6.12
CA PRO A 112 -1.99 -9.63 -5.24
C PRO A 112 -0.71 -10.31 -4.76
N ASP A 113 0.36 -9.53 -4.66
CA ASP A 113 1.62 -10.00 -4.10
C ASP A 113 1.60 -9.95 -2.55
N VAL A 114 2.68 -10.45 -1.94
CA VAL A 114 2.85 -10.45 -0.48
C VAL A 114 2.76 -9.03 0.10
N GLN A 115 3.24 -8.02 -0.63
CA GLN A 115 3.24 -6.64 -0.17
C GLN A 115 1.82 -6.09 -0.08
N MET A 116 0.99 -6.31 -1.09
CA MET A 116 -0.40 -5.84 -1.13
C MET A 116 -1.24 -6.49 -0.03
N HIS A 117 -1.05 -7.80 0.23
CA HIS A 117 -1.68 -8.48 1.36
C HIS A 117 -1.24 -7.86 2.71
N ASN A 118 0.06 -7.66 2.91
CA ASN A 118 0.59 -7.08 4.15
C ASN A 118 0.04 -5.68 4.41
N ILE A 119 -0.12 -4.85 3.38
CA ILE A 119 -0.74 -3.53 3.49
C ILE A 119 -2.16 -3.63 4.07
N LEU A 120 -2.99 -4.52 3.52
CA LEU A 120 -4.39 -4.65 3.94
C LEU A 120 -4.52 -5.34 5.31
N ILE A 121 -3.71 -6.37 5.57
CA ILE A 121 -3.60 -7.04 6.87
C ILE A 121 -3.24 -6.02 7.96
N HIS A 122 -2.21 -5.19 7.73
CA HIS A 122 -1.83 -4.11 8.66
C HIS A 122 -2.99 -3.13 8.87
N GLY A 123 -3.64 -2.70 7.78
CA GLY A 123 -4.80 -1.81 7.84
C GLY A 123 -5.93 -2.36 8.72
N LEU A 124 -6.27 -3.64 8.58
CA LEU A 124 -7.31 -4.31 9.37
C LEU A 124 -6.91 -4.45 10.84
N CYS A 125 -5.68 -4.89 11.12
CA CYS A 125 -5.16 -4.96 12.49
C CYS A 125 -5.16 -3.59 13.18
N SER A 126 -4.87 -2.50 12.44
CA SER A 126 -4.86 -1.14 12.99
C SER A 126 -6.23 -0.62 13.45
N VAL A 127 -7.32 -1.24 12.99
CA VAL A 127 -8.71 -0.89 13.35
C VAL A 127 -9.41 -2.00 14.15
N GLY A 128 -8.66 -2.96 14.71
CA GLY A 128 -9.23 -4.02 15.53
C GLY A 128 -10.05 -5.07 14.75
N LYS A 129 -9.79 -5.24 13.45
CA LYS A 129 -10.45 -6.24 12.60
C LYS A 129 -9.55 -7.46 12.37
N THR A 130 -8.89 -7.98 13.42
CA THR A 130 -7.87 -9.04 13.26
C THR A 130 -8.42 -10.34 12.69
N GLN A 131 -9.70 -10.67 12.90
CA GLN A 131 -10.33 -11.83 12.25
C GLN A 131 -10.36 -11.74 10.70
N HIS A 132 -10.60 -10.54 10.16
CA HIS A 132 -10.54 -10.32 8.71
C HIS A 132 -9.08 -10.39 8.21
N ALA A 133 -8.13 -9.91 9.01
CA ALA A 133 -6.72 -10.01 8.71
C ALA A 133 -6.25 -11.48 8.65
N VAL A 134 -6.74 -12.33 9.55
CA VAL A 134 -6.49 -13.79 9.51
C VAL A 134 -7.08 -14.42 8.26
N SER A 135 -8.28 -14.01 7.83
CA SER A 135 -8.87 -14.51 6.58
C SER A 135 -7.99 -14.20 5.37
N LEU A 136 -7.44 -12.99 5.27
CA LEU A 136 -6.49 -12.64 4.20
C LEU A 136 -5.19 -13.43 4.29
N TYR A 137 -4.67 -13.67 5.50
CA TYR A 137 -3.50 -14.54 5.69
C TYR A 137 -3.75 -15.98 5.21
N LEU A 138 -4.96 -16.51 5.41
CA LEU A 138 -5.31 -17.84 4.91
C LEU A 138 -5.47 -17.85 3.39
N ASP A 139 -6.06 -16.80 2.81
CA ASP A 139 -6.18 -16.60 1.36
C ASP A 139 -4.80 -16.55 0.68
N MET A 140 -3.79 -15.94 1.31
CA MET A 140 -2.40 -15.97 0.84
C MET A 140 -1.90 -17.40 0.59
N ASN A 141 -2.11 -18.31 1.54
CA ASN A 141 -1.70 -19.71 1.41
C ASN A 141 -2.48 -20.43 0.29
N TYR A 142 -3.78 -20.18 0.20
CA TYR A 142 -4.62 -20.75 -0.86
C TYR A 142 -4.16 -20.31 -2.26
N ARG A 143 -3.66 -19.08 -2.38
CA ARG A 143 -3.14 -18.50 -3.63
C ARG A 143 -1.68 -18.86 -3.93
N ASN A 144 -1.05 -19.74 -3.14
CA ASN A 144 0.39 -20.00 -3.20
C ASN A 144 1.25 -18.73 -3.06
N CYS A 145 0.76 -17.72 -2.35
CA CYS A 145 1.46 -16.48 -2.03
C CYS A 145 2.04 -16.61 -0.61
N ALA A 146 3.28 -17.07 -0.48
CA ALA A 146 3.85 -17.44 0.81
C ALA A 146 3.93 -16.24 1.79
N PRO A 147 3.26 -16.29 2.97
CA PRO A 147 3.41 -15.28 4.01
C PRO A 147 4.86 -15.20 4.50
N ASN A 148 5.38 -13.98 4.67
CA ASN A 148 6.74 -13.76 5.17
C ASN A 148 6.75 -13.31 6.63
N LEU A 149 7.94 -13.06 7.19
CA LEU A 149 8.07 -12.63 8.58
C LEU A 149 7.30 -11.33 8.87
N VAL A 150 7.24 -10.40 7.90
CA VAL A 150 6.46 -9.16 8.02
C VAL A 150 4.97 -9.46 8.16
N THR A 151 4.43 -10.41 7.39
CA THR A 151 3.02 -10.83 7.52
C THR A 151 2.70 -11.32 8.93
N HIS A 152 3.56 -12.19 9.47
CA HIS A 152 3.37 -12.76 10.80
C HIS A 152 3.52 -11.70 11.90
N ASN A 153 4.58 -10.88 11.84
CA ASN A 153 4.79 -9.78 12.78
C ASN A 153 3.59 -8.82 12.80
N THR A 154 3.01 -8.51 11.63
CA THR A 154 1.85 -7.63 11.51
C THR A 154 0.61 -8.21 12.20
N LEU A 155 0.30 -9.50 11.98
CA LEU A 155 -0.82 -10.16 12.65
C LEU A 155 -0.62 -10.25 14.16
N MET A 156 0.60 -10.62 14.57
CA MET A 156 0.96 -10.72 15.99
C MET A 156 0.79 -9.37 16.70
N GLU A 157 1.25 -8.27 16.09
CA GLU A 157 1.02 -6.93 16.62
C GLU A 157 -0.47 -6.58 16.72
N GLY A 158 -1.28 -6.99 15.72
CA GLY A 158 -2.74 -6.83 15.75
C GLY A 158 -3.39 -7.54 16.93
N PHE A 159 -3.06 -8.82 17.14
CA PHE A 159 -3.59 -9.59 18.27
C PHE A 159 -3.21 -8.99 19.62
N TYR A 160 -1.94 -8.56 19.80
CA TYR A 160 -1.54 -7.88 21.04
C TYR A 160 -2.30 -6.56 21.26
N LYS A 161 -2.57 -5.77 20.21
CA LYS A 161 -3.36 -4.54 20.32
C LYS A 161 -4.81 -4.79 20.76
N GLU A 162 -5.36 -5.96 20.42
CA GLU A 162 -6.69 -6.40 20.87
C GLU A 162 -6.68 -7.12 22.22
N GLY A 163 -5.51 -7.34 22.84
CA GLY A 163 -5.37 -8.11 24.08
C GLY A 163 -5.47 -9.63 23.90
N ASP A 164 -5.48 -10.13 22.67
CA ASP A 164 -5.57 -11.57 22.37
C ASP A 164 -4.18 -12.24 22.42
N LEU A 165 -3.74 -12.56 23.63
CA LEU A 165 -2.47 -13.26 23.88
C LEU A 165 -2.43 -14.65 23.24
N ALA A 166 -3.57 -15.33 23.14
CA ALA A 166 -3.65 -16.67 22.55
C ALA A 166 -3.41 -16.60 21.04
N GLY A 167 -4.11 -15.69 20.35
CA GLY A 167 -3.92 -15.42 18.92
C GLY A 167 -2.47 -15.03 18.60
N ALA A 168 -1.89 -14.12 19.38
CA ALA A 168 -0.48 -13.72 19.22
C ALA A 168 0.49 -14.91 19.36
N SER A 169 0.28 -15.77 20.37
CA SER A 169 1.11 -16.97 20.61
C SER A 169 1.00 -17.99 19.47
N VAL A 170 -0.18 -18.14 18.87
CA VAL A 170 -0.37 -18.99 17.68
C VAL A 170 0.43 -18.46 16.50
N ILE A 171 0.45 -17.14 16.28
CA ILE A 171 1.24 -16.54 15.20
C ILE A 171 2.74 -16.72 15.45
N TRP A 172 3.22 -16.54 16.69
CA TRP A 172 4.61 -16.80 17.05
C TRP A 172 5.03 -18.25 16.74
N ALA A 173 4.21 -19.22 17.15
CA ALA A 173 4.46 -20.63 16.86
C ALA A 173 4.50 -20.91 15.34
N ARG A 174 3.67 -20.21 14.55
CA ARG A 174 3.69 -20.34 13.08
C ARG A 174 4.98 -19.83 12.44
N ILE A 175 5.59 -18.74 12.96
CA ILE A 175 6.89 -18.26 12.49
C ILE A 175 7.92 -19.41 12.54
N LEU A 176 8.02 -20.07 13.69
CA LEU A 176 8.96 -21.17 13.90
C LEU A 176 8.63 -22.39 13.04
N ARG A 177 7.35 -22.78 12.95
CA ARG A 177 6.90 -23.94 12.14
C ARG A 177 7.16 -23.75 10.65
N ASN A 178 7.09 -22.51 10.16
CA ASN A 178 7.38 -22.18 8.77
C ASN A 178 8.89 -22.06 8.50
N GLY A 179 9.75 -22.37 9.46
CA GLY A 179 11.21 -22.26 9.33
C GLY A 179 11.73 -20.83 9.29
N LEU A 180 10.90 -19.84 9.64
CA LEU A 180 11.30 -18.44 9.71
C LEU A 180 11.98 -18.19 11.07
N GLN A 181 13.00 -17.32 11.06
CA GLN A 181 13.68 -16.89 12.27
C GLN A 181 13.05 -15.57 12.76
N PRO A 182 12.53 -15.51 14.01
CA PRO A 182 12.10 -14.25 14.60
C PRO A 182 13.25 -13.24 14.61
N ASP A 183 12.95 -11.99 14.25
CA ASP A 183 13.92 -10.90 14.23
C ASP A 183 13.70 -9.93 15.40
N ILE A 184 14.51 -8.88 15.46
CA ILE A 184 14.40 -7.83 16.48
C ILE A 184 12.98 -7.24 16.51
N ILE A 185 12.32 -7.12 15.35
CA ILE A 185 10.94 -6.61 15.26
C ILE A 185 9.98 -7.61 15.90
N SER A 186 10.10 -8.91 15.63
CA SER A 186 9.29 -9.96 16.26
C SER A 186 9.36 -9.89 17.79
N TYR A 187 10.58 -9.87 18.35
CA TYR A 187 10.78 -9.81 19.81
C TYR A 187 10.25 -8.50 20.40
N ASN A 188 10.48 -7.36 19.75
CA ASN A 188 9.97 -6.06 20.20
C ASN A 188 8.44 -6.03 20.26
N ILE A 189 7.76 -6.60 19.25
CA ILE A 189 6.30 -6.71 19.24
C ILE A 189 5.82 -7.55 20.41
N THR A 190 6.43 -8.72 20.64
CA THR A 190 6.05 -9.63 21.74
C THR A 190 6.27 -9.00 23.11
N LEU A 191 7.45 -8.42 23.36
CA LEU A 191 7.76 -7.77 24.64
C LEU A 191 6.80 -6.60 24.91
N LYS A 192 6.60 -5.72 23.92
CA LYS A 192 5.67 -4.59 24.04
C LYS A 192 4.24 -5.07 24.30
N GLY A 193 3.80 -6.10 23.57
CA GLY A 193 2.47 -6.68 23.70
C GLY A 193 2.23 -7.24 25.11
N LEU A 194 3.14 -8.07 25.60
CA LEU A 194 3.05 -8.68 26.94
C LEU A 194 3.08 -7.64 28.09
N CYS A 195 3.75 -6.50 27.90
CA CYS A 195 3.72 -5.42 28.88
C CYS A 195 2.44 -4.57 28.83
N SER A 196 1.65 -4.67 27.76
CA SER A 196 0.47 -3.82 27.53
C SER A 196 -0.86 -4.55 27.77
N CYS A 197 -0.85 -5.86 28.01
CA CYS A 197 -2.02 -6.70 28.32
C CYS A 197 -2.12 -6.91 29.84
#